data_AF-A0A379N1C6-F1
#
_entry.id   AF-A0A379N1C6-F1
#
_cell.length_a   1.000
_cell.length_b   1.000
_cell.length_c   1.000
_cell.angle_alpha   90.00
_cell.angle_beta   90.00
_cell.angle_gamma   90.00
#
_symmetry.space_group_name_H-M   'P 1'
#
loop_
_entity.id
_entity.type
_entity.pdbx_description
1 polymer ?
#
loop_
_entity_poly.entity_id
_entity_poly.type
_entity_poly.pdbx_seq_one_letter_code
_entity_poly.pdbx_strand_id
1 'polypeptide(L)'
;MEYLRTGHNVHGAASGPMAEVVEYSTMLMTEADLRAIATYLKQPREEPATAAAPAPLPAGNAQMQVGAAIYMDGCRACHGPDGKGVAGLFPALANSPAVQQAGPETLLRVVMQGSKPATTAAVPTAASMPAFGWRLTDDQAAAVTTYIRNSWGNAAPAVTVSQAQSMRDRLAQNPN
;
A
#
# COMPACT_ATOMS: atom_id res chain seq x y z
N MET A 1 5.98 17.26 0.93
CA MET A 1 7.35 17.59 1.33
C MET A 1 7.83 16.58 2.36
N GLU A 2 7.14 16.40 3.49
CA GLU A 2 7.48 15.40 4.52
C GLU A 2 7.87 14.03 3.94
N TYR A 3 6.99 13.41 3.14
CA TYR A 3 7.27 12.11 2.51
C TYR A 3 8.57 12.06 1.69
N LEU A 4 8.89 13.10 0.92
CA LEU A 4 10.12 13.13 0.11
C LEU A 4 11.36 13.34 0.99
N ARG A 5 11.21 14.03 2.13
CA ARG A 5 12.31 14.33 3.04
C ARG A 5 12.64 13.16 3.97
N THR A 6 11.61 12.53 4.52
CA THR A 6 11.74 11.56 5.60
C THR A 6 11.40 10.14 5.15
N GLY A 7 10.75 9.99 4.01
CA GLY A 7 10.16 8.73 3.57
C GLY A 7 8.84 8.39 4.24
N HIS A 8 8.29 9.27 5.08
CA HIS A 8 7.07 9.00 5.84
C HIS A 8 6.12 10.20 5.80
N ASN A 9 4.83 9.93 5.84
CA ASN A 9 3.79 10.91 6.13
C ASN A 9 2.59 10.21 6.79
N VAL A 10 1.55 10.97 7.09
CA VAL A 10 0.30 10.46 7.70
C VAL A 10 -0.45 9.42 6.84
N HIS A 11 -0.10 9.26 5.56
CA HIS A 11 -0.78 8.38 4.61
C HIS A 11 0.04 7.13 4.26
N GLY A 12 1.33 7.08 4.59
CA GLY A 12 2.18 5.94 4.28
C GLY A 12 3.66 6.22 4.38
N ALA A 13 4.43 5.19 4.03
CA ALA A 13 5.88 5.21 4.05
C ALA A 13 6.46 4.71 2.73
N ALA A 14 7.56 5.32 2.29
CA ALA A 14 8.32 4.92 1.13
C ALA A 14 8.97 3.56 1.39
N SER A 15 8.76 2.61 0.48
CA SER A 15 9.28 1.24 0.57
C SER A 15 9.78 0.75 -0.79
N GLY A 16 10.65 -0.26 -0.81
CA GLY A 16 11.23 -0.78 -2.04
C GLY A 16 12.03 0.29 -2.79
N PRO A 17 11.92 0.41 -4.13
CA PRO A 17 12.68 1.41 -4.89
C PRO A 17 12.44 2.85 -4.42
N MET A 18 11.23 3.16 -3.94
CA MET A 18 10.96 4.49 -3.38
C MET A 18 11.68 4.73 -2.05
N ALA A 19 11.98 3.69 -1.27
CA ALA A 19 12.82 3.86 -0.10
C ALA A 19 14.25 4.25 -0.48
N GLU A 20 14.82 3.60 -1.50
CA GLU A 20 16.16 3.95 -2.03
C GLU A 20 16.22 5.38 -2.57
N VAL A 21 15.17 5.80 -3.29
CA VAL A 21 15.04 7.19 -3.76
C VAL A 21 15.06 8.17 -2.59
N VAL A 22 14.40 7.84 -1.48
CA VAL A 22 14.45 8.70 -0.29
C VAL A 22 15.83 8.66 0.34
N GLU A 23 16.34 7.48 0.68
CA GLU A 23 17.59 7.30 1.43
C GLU A 23 18.81 7.86 0.70
N TYR A 24 18.87 7.71 -0.62
CA TYR A 24 20.05 8.04 -1.41
C TYR A 24 19.88 9.28 -2.30
N SER A 25 18.70 9.92 -2.31
CA SER A 25 18.47 11.10 -3.13
C SER A 25 17.64 12.17 -2.41
N THR A 26 16.33 11.99 -2.26
CA THR A 26 15.46 13.10 -1.88
C THR A 26 15.67 13.56 -0.43
N MET A 27 16.13 12.70 0.48
CA MET A 27 16.47 13.14 1.84
C MET A 27 17.68 14.08 1.91
N LEU A 28 18.51 14.11 0.86
CA LEU A 28 19.71 14.93 0.75
C LEU A 28 19.46 16.28 0.05
N MET A 29 18.25 16.47 -0.50
CA MET A 29 17.87 17.69 -1.23
C MET A 29 17.57 18.87 -0.30
N THR A 30 17.65 20.08 -0.85
CA THR A 30 17.27 21.28 -0.09
C THR A 30 15.74 21.39 0.04
N GLU A 31 15.27 22.14 1.04
CA GLU A 31 13.83 22.42 1.21
C GLU A 31 13.21 23.11 -0.03
N ALA A 32 13.99 23.93 -0.74
CA ALA A 32 13.54 24.58 -1.98
C ALA A 32 13.28 23.56 -3.09
N ASP A 33 14.20 22.60 -3.28
CA ASP A 33 14.06 21.53 -4.27
C ASP A 33 12.89 20.60 -3.93
N LEU A 34 12.78 20.18 -2.66
CA LEU A 34 11.69 19.35 -2.17
C LEU A 34 10.32 20.02 -2.37
N ARG A 35 10.26 21.35 -2.20
CA ARG A 35 9.05 22.14 -2.46
C ARG A 35 8.74 22.19 -3.96
N ALA A 36 9.74 22.39 -4.81
CA ALA A 36 9.56 22.42 -6.26
C ALA A 36 9.01 21.07 -6.77
N ILE A 37 9.63 19.95 -6.36
CA ILE A 37 9.17 18.60 -6.71
C ILE A 37 7.76 18.35 -6.17
N ALA A 38 7.50 18.67 -4.90
CA ALA A 38 6.18 18.46 -4.31
C ALA A 38 5.09 19.31 -4.98
N THR A 39 5.43 20.51 -5.46
CA THR A 39 4.51 21.37 -6.21
C THR A 39 4.19 20.74 -7.56
N TYR A 40 5.21 20.33 -8.31
CA TYR A 40 5.03 19.66 -9.60
C TYR A 40 4.20 18.37 -9.49
N LEU A 41 4.47 17.51 -8.50
CA LEU A 41 3.73 16.26 -8.30
C LEU A 41 2.26 16.47 -7.90
N LYS A 42 1.94 17.60 -7.26
CA LYS A 42 0.57 17.95 -6.83
C LYS A 42 -0.21 18.74 -7.87
N GLN A 43 0.44 19.18 -8.96
CA GLN A 43 -0.28 19.85 -10.03
C GLN A 43 -1.32 18.88 -10.60
N PRO A 44 -2.59 19.29 -10.71
CA PRO A 44 -3.62 18.45 -11.30
C PRO A 44 -3.20 18.14 -12.73
N ARG A 45 -3.11 16.86 -13.04
CA ARG A 45 -3.01 16.39 -14.42
C ARG A 45 -4.42 16.22 -14.95
N GLU A 46 -4.62 16.54 -16.23
CA GLU A 46 -5.82 16.15 -16.96
C GLU A 46 -5.84 14.63 -17.05
N GLU A 47 -6.40 14.00 -16.03
CA GLU A 47 -6.83 12.62 -16.09
C GLU A 47 -8.12 12.60 -16.92
N PRO A 48 -8.24 11.71 -17.92
CA PRO A 48 -9.52 11.54 -18.60
C PRO A 48 -10.58 11.27 -17.53
N ALA A 49 -11.67 12.04 -17.57
CA ALA A 49 -12.79 11.91 -16.63
C ALA A 49 -13.28 10.46 -16.67
N THR A 50 -12.83 9.66 -15.71
CA THR A 50 -13.08 8.22 -15.70
C THR A 50 -14.09 7.93 -14.61
N ALA A 51 -15.15 7.23 -15.05
CA ALA A 51 -16.09 6.38 -14.32
C ALA A 51 -16.55 6.82 -12.91
N ALA A 52 -17.85 6.69 -12.67
CA ALA A 52 -18.41 6.82 -11.33
C ALA A 52 -17.57 6.06 -10.29
N ALA A 53 -17.32 6.70 -9.14
CA ALA A 53 -16.56 6.09 -8.05
C ALA A 53 -17.11 4.69 -7.76
N PRO A 54 -16.26 3.65 -7.72
CA PRO A 54 -16.72 2.29 -7.49
C PRO A 54 -17.45 2.21 -6.15
N ALA A 55 -18.54 1.43 -6.11
CA ALA A 55 -19.18 1.07 -4.85
C ALA A 55 -18.39 -0.08 -4.20
N PRO A 56 -18.30 -0.13 -2.86
CA PRO A 56 -17.63 -1.24 -2.19
C PRO A 56 -18.40 -2.55 -2.39
N LEU A 57 -17.66 -3.65 -2.50
CA LEU A 57 -18.25 -4.99 -2.57
C LEU A 57 -19.05 -5.31 -1.28
N PRO A 58 -20.17 -6.03 -1.39
CA PRO A 58 -20.98 -6.39 -0.23
C PRO A 58 -20.23 -7.36 0.69
N ALA A 59 -20.41 -7.22 2.00
CA ALA A 59 -19.77 -8.07 3.00
C ALA A 59 -20.14 -9.58 2.86
N GLY A 60 -21.29 -9.89 2.25
CA GLY A 60 -21.72 -11.27 1.95
C GLY A 60 -21.04 -11.88 0.72
N ASN A 61 -20.20 -11.14 -0.01
CA ASN A 61 -19.42 -11.70 -1.11
C ASN A 61 -18.42 -12.75 -0.57
N ALA A 62 -18.35 -13.92 -1.20
CA ALA A 62 -17.51 -15.03 -0.72
C ALA A 62 -16.01 -14.66 -0.64
N GLN A 63 -15.50 -13.91 -1.62
CA GLN A 63 -14.11 -13.45 -1.63
C GLN A 63 -13.85 -12.43 -0.49
N MET A 64 -14.82 -11.56 -0.20
CA MET A 64 -14.76 -10.65 0.96
C MET A 64 -14.71 -11.42 2.28
N GLN A 65 -15.51 -12.49 2.44
CA GLN A 65 -15.53 -13.31 3.66
C GLN A 65 -14.19 -14.03 3.89
N VAL A 66 -13.64 -14.63 2.84
CA VAL A 66 -12.31 -15.26 2.89
C VAL A 66 -11.24 -14.23 3.22
N GLY A 67 -11.27 -13.07 2.55
CA GLY A 67 -10.33 -11.98 2.79
C GLY A 67 -10.40 -11.43 4.22
N ALA A 68 -11.61 -11.31 4.79
CA ALA A 68 -11.83 -10.89 6.16
C ALA A 68 -11.19 -11.86 7.16
N ALA A 69 -11.38 -13.18 6.96
CA ALA A 69 -10.78 -14.19 7.83
C ALA A 69 -9.25 -14.13 7.81
N ILE A 70 -8.65 -14.00 6.62
CA ILE A 70 -7.19 -13.85 6.46
C ILE A 70 -6.70 -12.56 7.12
N TYR A 71 -7.41 -11.44 6.91
CA TYR A 71 -7.06 -10.16 7.51
C TYR A 71 -7.05 -10.25 9.05
N MET A 72 -8.08 -10.90 9.59
CA MET A 72 -8.19 -11.09 11.02
C MET A 72 -7.06 -11.98 11.55
N ASP A 73 -6.63 -13.03 10.85
CA ASP A 73 -5.54 -13.89 11.31
C ASP A 73 -4.16 -13.23 11.19
N GLY A 74 -3.87 -12.58 10.06
CA GLY A 74 -2.51 -12.16 9.71
C GLY A 74 -2.21 -10.66 9.75
N CYS A 75 -3.24 -9.79 9.66
CA CYS A 75 -3.02 -8.36 9.40
C CYS A 75 -3.45 -7.48 10.58
N ARG A 76 -4.51 -7.86 11.30
CA ARG A 76 -5.13 -7.04 12.37
C ARG A 76 -4.17 -6.66 13.50
N ALA A 77 -3.15 -7.48 13.75
CA ALA A 77 -2.22 -7.27 14.86
C ALA A 77 -1.47 -5.94 14.75
N CYS A 78 -1.20 -5.48 13.52
CA CYS A 78 -0.52 -4.21 13.26
C CYS A 78 -1.51 -3.14 12.74
N HIS A 79 -2.42 -3.51 11.83
CA HIS A 79 -3.33 -2.56 11.19
C HIS A 79 -4.65 -2.34 11.95
N GLY A 80 -4.89 -3.07 13.04
CA GLY A 80 -6.12 -3.03 13.82
C GLY A 80 -7.30 -3.73 13.13
N PRO A 81 -8.35 -4.09 13.87
CA PRO A 81 -9.56 -4.70 13.29
C PRO A 81 -10.34 -3.73 12.37
N ASP A 82 -10.16 -2.43 12.56
CA ASP A 82 -10.80 -1.35 11.81
C ASP A 82 -9.87 -0.68 10.78
N GLY A 83 -8.70 -1.25 10.54
CA GLY A 83 -7.75 -0.78 9.52
C GLY A 83 -7.12 0.58 9.82
N LYS A 84 -7.24 1.11 11.04
CA LYS A 84 -6.68 2.44 11.40
C LYS A 84 -5.17 2.42 11.67
N GLY A 85 -4.61 1.25 11.95
CA GLY A 85 -3.21 1.12 12.34
C GLY A 85 -2.86 1.95 13.59
N VAL A 86 -1.60 2.37 13.66
CA VAL A 86 -1.04 3.19 14.74
C VAL A 86 -0.28 4.34 14.10
N ALA A 87 -0.70 5.57 14.36
CA ALA A 87 -0.10 6.77 13.78
C ALA A 87 1.42 6.80 13.99
N GLY A 88 2.17 7.02 12.90
CA GLY A 88 3.64 7.06 12.91
C GLY A 88 4.34 5.70 13.00
N LEU A 89 3.60 4.58 13.10
CA LEU A 89 4.19 3.25 13.22
C LEU A 89 3.60 2.23 12.23
N PHE A 90 2.28 2.05 12.25
CA PHE A 90 1.56 1.15 11.32
C PHE A 90 0.57 1.97 10.50
N PRO A 91 0.72 2.05 9.17
CA PRO A 91 -0.10 2.94 8.37
C PRO A 91 -1.57 2.51 8.37
N ALA A 92 -2.45 3.50 8.30
CA ALA A 92 -3.88 3.28 8.13
C ALA A 92 -4.18 2.70 6.74
N LEU A 93 -4.96 1.63 6.72
CA LEU A 93 -5.55 1.06 5.51
C LEU A 93 -6.92 1.68 5.22
N ALA A 94 -7.62 2.15 6.26
CA ALA A 94 -8.90 2.83 6.12
C ALA A 94 -8.78 4.14 5.34
N ASN A 95 -9.68 4.37 4.37
CA ASN A 95 -9.68 5.53 3.46
C ASN A 95 -8.31 5.82 2.82
N SER A 96 -7.50 4.79 2.56
CA SER A 96 -6.13 4.96 2.09
C SER A 96 -6.09 5.15 0.57
N PRO A 97 -5.57 6.28 0.05
CA PRO A 97 -5.42 6.48 -1.39
C PRO A 97 -4.51 5.44 -2.04
N ALA A 98 -3.51 4.93 -1.30
CA ALA A 98 -2.61 3.88 -1.79
C ALA A 98 -3.34 2.54 -1.96
N VAL A 99 -4.32 2.26 -1.10
CA VAL A 99 -5.19 1.08 -1.22
C VAL A 99 -6.18 1.25 -2.37
N GLN A 100 -6.67 2.47 -2.61
CA GLN A 100 -7.71 2.77 -3.61
C GLN A 100 -7.17 3.12 -5.01
N GLN A 101 -5.88 2.89 -5.29
CA GLN A 101 -5.32 3.05 -6.62
C GLN A 101 -6.09 2.22 -7.66
N ALA A 102 -6.11 2.68 -8.92
CA ALA A 102 -6.86 2.05 -10.01
C ALA A 102 -6.56 0.55 -10.12
N GLY A 103 -5.28 0.18 -10.06
CA GLY A 103 -4.81 -1.21 -10.03
C GLY A 103 -4.43 -1.72 -8.63
N PRO A 104 -4.42 -3.04 -8.40
CA PRO A 104 -4.09 -3.64 -7.11
C PRO A 104 -2.59 -3.93 -6.91
N GLU A 105 -1.73 -3.60 -7.88
CA GLU A 105 -0.33 -4.02 -7.94
C GLU A 105 0.46 -3.55 -6.72
N THR A 106 0.32 -2.29 -6.33
CA THR A 106 1.02 -1.74 -5.16
C THR A 106 0.68 -2.52 -3.89
N LEU A 107 -0.61 -2.78 -3.66
CA LEU A 107 -1.06 -3.50 -2.48
C LEU A 107 -0.63 -4.98 -2.53
N LEU A 108 -0.78 -5.64 -3.68
CA LEU A 108 -0.33 -7.02 -3.86
C LEU A 108 1.17 -7.17 -3.60
N ARG A 109 2.00 -6.25 -4.12
CA ARG A 109 3.45 -6.25 -3.88
C ARG A 109 3.76 -6.13 -2.39
N VAL A 110 3.17 -5.16 -1.71
CA VAL A 110 3.40 -4.94 -0.26
C VAL A 110 2.98 -6.15 0.56
N VAL A 111 1.82 -6.77 0.25
CA VAL A 111 1.38 -7.99 0.96
C VAL A 111 2.31 -9.17 0.68
N MET A 112 2.70 -9.38 -0.58
CA MET A 112 3.48 -10.56 -0.97
C MET A 112 4.95 -10.47 -0.56
N GLN A 113 5.58 -9.31 -0.74
CA GLN A 113 7.01 -9.11 -0.49
C GLN A 113 7.30 -8.45 0.86
N GLY A 114 6.27 -7.94 1.53
CA GLY A 114 6.44 -7.09 2.71
C GLY A 114 6.86 -5.68 2.31
N SER A 115 7.14 -4.86 3.30
CA SER A 115 7.67 -3.51 3.08
C SER A 115 8.67 -3.16 4.18
N LYS A 116 9.90 -2.82 3.78
CA LYS A 116 10.85 -2.14 4.65
C LYS A 116 10.80 -0.65 4.31
N PRO A 117 10.35 0.20 5.24
CA PRO A 117 10.31 1.63 4.97
C PRO A 117 11.71 2.24 4.92
N ALA A 118 11.83 3.39 4.25
CA ALA A 118 13.03 4.20 4.28
C ALA A 118 13.44 4.53 5.72
N THR A 119 14.74 4.46 5.96
CA THR A 119 15.41 4.84 7.20
C THR A 119 16.16 6.14 6.96
N THR A 120 15.76 7.19 7.67
CA THR A 120 16.37 8.52 7.57
C THR A 120 16.81 8.99 8.95
N ALA A 121 17.66 10.03 9.02
CA ALA A 121 18.02 10.62 10.32
C ALA A 121 16.79 11.11 11.12
N ALA A 122 15.72 11.49 10.42
CA ALA A 122 14.45 11.91 11.02
C ALA A 122 13.56 10.73 11.45
N VAL A 123 13.68 9.58 10.79
CA VAL A 123 12.94 8.35 11.10
C VAL A 123 13.91 7.17 11.15
N PRO A 124 14.71 7.06 12.22
CA PRO A 124 15.77 6.05 12.31
C PRO A 124 15.21 4.64 12.54
N THR A 125 13.99 4.53 13.05
CA THR A 125 13.32 3.26 13.33
C THR A 125 11.95 3.24 12.66
N ALA A 126 11.84 2.51 11.55
CA ALA A 126 10.57 2.30 10.86
C ALA A 126 10.15 0.83 10.94
N ALA A 127 8.90 0.57 11.33
CA ALA A 127 8.39 -0.78 11.42
C ALA A 127 8.29 -1.42 10.03
N SER A 128 8.96 -2.55 9.86
CA SER A 128 8.85 -3.33 8.62
C SER A 128 7.59 -4.19 8.64
N MET A 129 6.90 -4.25 7.51
CA MET A 129 5.81 -5.21 7.29
C MET A 129 6.41 -6.51 6.76
N PRO A 130 6.14 -7.67 7.38
CA PRO A 130 6.64 -8.95 6.91
C PRO A 130 6.02 -9.35 5.57
N ALA A 131 6.75 -10.16 4.81
CA ALA A 131 6.23 -10.78 3.59
C ALA A 131 5.21 -11.87 3.91
N PHE A 132 4.10 -11.92 3.18
CA PHE A 132 3.10 -12.99 3.28
C PHE A 132 3.03 -13.87 2.04
N GLY A 133 3.78 -13.57 0.98
CA GLY A 133 3.75 -14.31 -0.29
C GLY A 133 4.14 -15.79 -0.15
N TRP A 134 4.99 -16.12 0.84
CA TRP A 134 5.38 -17.50 1.14
C TRP A 134 4.26 -18.32 1.81
N ARG A 135 3.30 -17.65 2.47
CA ARG A 135 2.21 -18.28 3.23
C ARG A 135 0.89 -18.28 2.46
N LEU A 136 0.62 -17.24 1.68
CA LEU A 136 -0.64 -17.06 0.98
C LEU A 136 -0.58 -17.67 -0.43
N THR A 137 -1.60 -18.42 -0.79
CA THR A 137 -1.89 -18.76 -2.20
C THR A 137 -2.32 -17.51 -2.97
N ASP A 138 -2.37 -17.59 -4.30
CA ASP A 138 -2.83 -16.46 -5.12
C ASP A 138 -4.29 -16.11 -4.88
N ASP A 139 -5.14 -17.11 -4.64
CA ASP A 139 -6.53 -16.92 -4.23
C ASP A 139 -6.62 -16.16 -2.90
N GLN A 140 -5.79 -16.55 -1.93
CA GLN A 140 -5.78 -15.92 -0.61
C GLN A 140 -5.24 -14.48 -0.66
N ALA A 141 -4.19 -14.24 -1.46
CA ALA A 141 -3.66 -12.90 -1.68
C ALA A 141 -4.68 -12.00 -2.39
N ALA A 142 -5.36 -12.51 -3.42
CA ALA A 142 -6.45 -11.81 -4.09
C ALA A 142 -7.62 -11.53 -3.15
N ALA A 143 -7.99 -12.48 -2.28
CA ALA A 143 -9.07 -12.31 -1.32
C ALA A 143 -8.76 -11.25 -0.26
N VAL A 144 -7.60 -11.32 0.42
CA VAL A 144 -7.26 -10.36 1.48
C VAL A 144 -7.08 -8.94 0.93
N THR A 145 -6.48 -8.80 -0.26
CA THR A 145 -6.34 -7.48 -0.90
C THR A 145 -7.68 -6.92 -1.38
N THR A 146 -8.59 -7.77 -1.86
CA THR A 146 -9.98 -7.37 -2.17
C THR A 146 -10.71 -6.86 -0.93
N TYR A 147 -10.59 -7.57 0.20
CA TYR A 147 -11.19 -7.17 1.46
C TYR A 147 -10.66 -5.81 1.93
N ILE A 148 -9.34 -5.60 1.93
CA ILE A 148 -8.72 -4.32 2.31
C ILE A 148 -9.22 -3.17 1.41
N ARG A 149 -9.33 -3.42 0.09
CA ARG A 149 -9.78 -2.45 -0.92
C ARG A 149 -11.26 -2.11 -0.86
N ASN A 150 -12.06 -2.86 -0.11
CA ASN A 150 -13.52 -2.69 0.00
C ASN A 150 -13.98 -2.54 1.46
N SER A 151 -13.07 -2.22 2.37
CA SER A 151 -13.35 -2.03 3.80
C SER A 151 -13.07 -0.60 4.25
N TRP A 152 -13.71 -0.18 5.33
CA TRP A 152 -13.40 1.06 6.05
C TRP A 152 -13.38 2.33 5.17
N GLY A 153 -14.37 2.45 4.28
CA GLY A 153 -14.51 3.57 3.36
C GLY A 153 -13.68 3.46 2.07
N ASN A 154 -12.95 2.36 1.89
CA ASN A 154 -12.34 2.03 0.61
C ASN A 154 -13.38 1.41 -0.33
N ALA A 155 -13.26 1.73 -1.63
CA ALA A 155 -13.98 1.02 -2.67
C ALA A 155 -13.09 0.91 -3.91
N ALA A 156 -12.95 -0.32 -4.43
CA ALA A 156 -12.23 -0.56 -5.68
C ALA A 156 -12.63 -1.92 -6.26
N PRO A 157 -12.38 -2.17 -7.57
CA PRO A 157 -12.62 -3.47 -8.18
C PRO A 157 -11.96 -4.62 -7.41
N ALA A 158 -12.62 -5.79 -7.44
CA ALA A 158 -12.08 -7.01 -6.88
C ALA A 158 -10.74 -7.35 -7.51
N VAL A 159 -9.81 -7.84 -6.70
CA VAL A 159 -8.53 -8.36 -7.16
C VAL A 159 -8.74 -9.78 -7.66
N THR A 160 -8.28 -10.07 -8.87
CA THR A 160 -8.40 -11.40 -9.45
C THR A 160 -7.21 -12.28 -9.10
N VAL A 161 -7.41 -13.59 -9.15
CA VAL A 161 -6.34 -14.58 -8.95
C VAL A 161 -5.22 -14.40 -9.98
N SER A 162 -5.57 -14.09 -11.23
CA SER A 162 -4.61 -13.81 -12.30
C SER A 162 -3.75 -12.58 -12.01
N GLN A 163 -4.30 -11.53 -11.39
CA GLN A 163 -3.51 -10.37 -10.96
C GLN A 163 -2.53 -10.73 -9.84
N ALA A 164 -2.94 -11.59 -8.89
CA ALA A 164 -2.06 -12.10 -7.84
C ALA A 164 -0.93 -12.98 -8.41
N GLN A 165 -1.26 -13.93 -9.29
CA GLN A 165 -0.28 -14.75 -10.04
C GLN A 165 0.73 -13.88 -10.79
N SER A 166 0.23 -12.92 -11.57
CA SER A 166 1.09 -11.98 -12.32
C SER A 166 2.00 -11.17 -11.41
N MET A 167 1.57 -10.85 -10.18
CA MET A 167 2.45 -10.22 -9.20
C MET A 167 3.52 -11.19 -8.71
N ARG A 168 3.14 -12.42 -8.35
CA ARG A 168 4.09 -13.44 -7.90
C ARG A 168 5.18 -13.72 -8.93
N ASP A 169 4.81 -13.86 -10.20
CA ASP A 169 5.75 -14.07 -11.30
C ASP A 169 6.73 -12.89 -11.45
N ARG A 170 6.22 -11.65 -11.34
CA ARG A 170 7.07 -10.43 -11.38
C ARG A 170 8.05 -10.38 -10.21
N LEU A 171 7.63 -10.81 -9.02
CA LEU A 171 8.49 -10.87 -7.83
C LEU A 171 9.55 -11.98 -7.93
N ALA A 172 9.21 -13.11 -8.56
CA ALA A 172 10.18 -14.18 -8.81
C ALA A 172 11.27 -13.77 -9.80
N GLN A 173 10.92 -12.92 -10.77
CA GLN A 173 11.88 -12.38 -11.76
C GLN A 173 12.76 -11.26 -11.19
N ASN A 174 12.27 -10.52 -10.20
CA ASN A 174 12.96 -9.41 -9.54
C ASN A 174 12.90 -9.55 -8.01
N PRO A 175 13.63 -10.51 -7.43
CA PRO A 175 13.77 -10.61 -5.98
C PRO A 175 14.60 -9.40 -5.52
N ASN A 176 13.97 -8.43 -4.85
CA ASN A 176 14.69 -7.33 -4.21
C ASN A 176 15.68 -7.86 -3.17
#